data_AF-K2EZ80-F1
#
_entry.id   AF-K2EZ80-F1
#
_cell.length_a   1.000
_cell.length_b   1.000
_cell.length_c   1.000
_cell.angle_alpha   90.00
_cell.angle_beta   90.00
_cell.angle_gamma   90.00
#
_symmetry.space_group_name_H-M   'P 1'
#
loop_
_entity.id
_entity.type
_entity.pdbx_description
1 polymer ?
#
loop_
_entity_poly.entity_id
_entity_poly.type
_entity_poly.pdbx_seq_one_letter_code
_entity_poly.pdbx_strand_id
1 'polypeptide(L)' 'AFKPVSTIRKEQETVDKRGQKIKLEATGRHDPCVLPRAVPIVEAMAALTIMDHYLRNKAQNL' A
#
# COMPACT_ATOMS: atom_id res chain seq x y z
N ALA A 1 0.01 5.75 -9.59
CA ALA A 1 -0.06 4.40 -10.19
C ALA A 1 0.24 3.37 -9.12
N PHE A 2 -0.38 2.18 -9.18
CA PHE A 2 -0.15 1.10 -8.22
C PHE A 2 0.73 0.02 -8.85
N LYS A 3 1.73 -0.45 -8.10
CA LYS A 3 2.44 -1.68 -8.48
C LYS A 3 1.51 -2.90 -8.39
N PRO A 4 1.77 -3.99 -9.12
CA PRO A 4 1.11 -5.27 -8.87
C PRO A 4 1.31 -5.75 -7.43
N VAL A 5 0.45 -6.67 -6.99
CA VAL A 5 0.63 -7.35 -5.70
C VAL A 5 1.99 -8.02 -5.63
N SER A 6 2.66 -7.91 -4.48
CA SER A 6 4.00 -8.49 -4.30
C SER A 6 3.95 -10.00 -4.08
N THR A 7 2.83 -10.50 -3.55
CA THR A 7 2.62 -11.92 -3.34
C THR A 7 1.91 -12.55 -4.53
N ILE A 8 2.58 -13.50 -5.18
CA ILE A 8 2.02 -14.31 -6.25
C ILE A 8 2.38 -15.78 -6.00
N ARG A 9 1.56 -16.71 -6.51
CA ARG A 9 1.73 -18.16 -6.31
C ARG A 9 2.88 -18.77 -7.11
N LYS A 10 3.87 -17.98 -7.52
CA LYS A 10 5.08 -18.45 -8.19
C LYS A 10 6.22 -18.48 -7.19
N GLU A 11 7.09 -19.46 -7.32
CA GLU A 11 8.36 -19.50 -6.59
C GLU A 11 9.19 -18.25 -6.97
N GLN A 12 9.73 -17.56 -5.97
CA GLN A 12 10.49 -16.33 -6.14
C GLN A 12 11.80 -16.40 -5.33
N GLU A 13 12.89 -15.94 -5.92
CA GLU A 13 14.16 -15.79 -5.21
C GLU A 13 14.14 -14.53 -4.34
N THR A 14 14.53 -14.67 -3.08
CA THR A 14 14.59 -13.56 -2.13
C THR A 14 15.62 -13.82 -1.03
N VAL A 15 15.65 -12.98 0.00
CA VAL A 15 16.52 -13.16 1.17
C VAL A 15 15.69 -13.27 2.46
N ASP A 16 16.17 -14.08 3.39
CA ASP A 16 15.61 -14.16 4.73
C ASP A 16 16.06 -12.97 5.61
N LYS A 17 15.59 -12.92 6.86
CA LYS A 17 15.97 -11.87 7.82
C LYS A 17 17.46 -11.87 8.21
N ARG A 18 18.19 -12.95 7.92
CA ARG A 18 19.63 -13.10 8.15
C ARG A 18 20.43 -12.77 6.89
N GLY A 19 19.78 -12.38 5.79
CA GLY A 19 20.40 -12.07 4.51
C GLY A 19 20.76 -13.29 3.66
N GLN A 20 20.31 -14.49 4.05
CA GLN A 20 20.61 -15.71 3.30
C GLN A 20 19.65 -15.84 2.11
N LYS A 21 20.18 -16.26 0.95
CA LYS A 21 19.37 -16.52 -0.25
C LYS A 21 18.42 -17.68 -0.01
N ILE A 22 17.14 -17.46 -0.26
CA ILE A 22 16.09 -18.46 -0.15
C ILE A 22 15.16 -18.39 -1.37
N LYS A 23 14.41 -19.46 -1.57
CA LYS A 23 13.26 -19.46 -2.48
C LYS A 23 11.98 -19.40 -1.67
N LEU A 24 11.13 -18.45 -2.00
CA LEU A 24 9.83 -18.25 -1.34
C LEU A 24 8.71 -18.70 -2.28
N GLU A 25 7.94 -19.69 -1.85
CA GLU A 25 6.68 -20.06 -2.49
C GLU A 25 5.51 -19.58 -1.62
N ALA A 26 4.76 -18.59 -2.11
CA ALA A 26 3.64 -18.05 -1.38
C ALA A 26 2.39 -18.92 -1.53
N THR A 27 1.88 -19.41 -0.41
CA THR A 27 0.65 -20.21 -0.32
C THR A 27 -0.53 -19.36 0.18
N GLY A 28 -1.76 -19.86 0.01
CA GLY A 28 -2.98 -19.17 0.46
C GLY A 28 -3.64 -18.26 -0.58
N ARG A 29 -4.71 -17.56 -0.16
CA ARG A 29 -5.46 -16.62 -1.00
C ARG A 29 -4.81 -15.25 -0.95
N HIS A 30 -4.51 -14.71 -2.13
CA HIS A 30 -3.98 -13.36 -2.32
C HIS A 30 -4.84 -12.64 -3.33
N ASP A 31 -4.97 -11.33 -3.19
CA ASP A 31 -5.72 -10.55 -4.16
C ASP A 31 -5.00 -10.55 -5.51
N PRO A 32 -5.69 -10.85 -6.62
CA PRO A 32 -5.09 -10.73 -7.95
C PRO A 32 -4.89 -9.25 -8.34
N CYS A 33 -5.65 -8.34 -7.73
CA CYS A 33 -5.61 -6.91 -7.99
C CYS A 33 -6.01 -6.13 -6.74
N VAL A 34 -5.17 -5.20 -6.29
CA VAL A 34 -5.44 -4.36 -5.10
C VAL A 34 -6.28 -3.12 -5.41
N LEU A 35 -6.39 -2.74 -6.69
CA LEU A 35 -6.98 -1.46 -7.11
C LEU A 35 -8.40 -1.22 -6.57
N PRO A 36 -9.33 -2.20 -6.57
CA PRO A 36 -10.69 -1.97 -6.05
C PRO A 36 -10.72 -1.51 -4.59
N ARG A 37 -9.75 -1.97 -3.78
CA ARG A 37 -9.61 -1.53 -2.38
C ARG A 37 -8.78 -0.26 -2.24
N ALA A 38 -7.87 0.00 -3.18
CA ALA A 38 -6.96 1.13 -3.10
C ALA A 38 -7.64 2.47 -3.36
N VAL A 39 -8.65 2.51 -4.24
CA VAL A 39 -9.41 3.74 -4.56
C VAL A 39 -10.03 4.39 -3.32
N PRO A 40 -10.86 3.70 -2.50
CA PRO A 40 -11.46 4.33 -1.33
C PRO A 40 -10.42 4.77 -0.28
N ILE A 41 -9.27 4.10 -0.21
CA ILE A 41 -8.16 4.51 0.66
C ILE A 41 -7.58 5.84 0.20
N VAL A 42 -7.31 5.99 -1.10
CA VAL A 42 -6.77 7.24 -1.66
C VAL A 42 -7.74 8.40 -1.48
N GLU A 43 -9.04 8.18 -1.71
CA GLU A 43 -10.07 9.19 -1.51
C GLU A 43 -10.12 9.67 -0.04
N ALA A 44 -10.11 8.75 0.91
CA ALA A 44 -10.08 9.09 2.34
C ALA A 44 -8.81 9.86 2.71
N MET A 45 -7.65 9.43 2.25
CA MET A 45 -6.38 10.11 2.53
C MET A 45 -6.31 11.51 1.92
N ALA A 46 -6.87 11.70 0.72
CA ALA A 46 -7.00 13.01 0.10
C ALA A 46 -7.92 13.93 0.91
N ALA A 47 -9.09 13.44 1.33
CA ALA A 47 -10.03 14.20 2.17
C ALA A 47 -9.40 14.64 3.50
N LEU A 48 -8.66 13.73 4.16
CA LEU A 48 -7.93 14.04 5.40
C LEU A 48 -6.87 15.11 5.19
N THR A 49 -6.10 15.02 4.11
CA THR A 49 -5.06 16.00 3.76
C THR A 49 -5.67 17.38 3.52
N ILE A 50 -6.77 17.45 2.76
CA ILE A 50 -7.48 18.70 2.49
C ILE A 50 -8.03 19.31 3.79
N MET A 51 -8.63 18.50 4.66
CA MET A 51 -9.16 18.96 5.95
C MET A 51 -8.05 19.53 6.83
N ASP A 52 -6.90 18.86 6.91
CA ASP A 52 -5.73 19.36 7.66
C ASP A 52 -5.28 20.73 7.15
N HIS A 53 -5.13 20.89 5.83
CA HIS A 53 -4.79 22.19 5.24
C HIS A 53 -5.85 23.27 5.49
N TYR A 54 -7.12 22.92 5.41
CA TYR A 54 -8.22 23.83 5.71
C TYR A 54 -8.16 24.34 7.16
N LEU A 55 -7.98 23.43 8.12
CA LEU A 55 -7.89 23.80 9.54
C LEU A 55 -6.65 24.63 9.85
N ARG A 56 -5.50 24.31 9.24
CA ARG A 56 -4.27 25.13 9.36
C ARG A 56 -4.48 26.55 8.83
N ASN A 57 -5.08 26.68 7.65
CA ASN A 57 -5.39 27.98 7.06
C ASN A 57 -6.33 28.78 7.97
N LYS A 58 -7.37 28.13 8.51
CA LYS A 58 -8.32 28.76 9.43
C LYS A 58 -7.67 29.20 10.74
N ALA A 59 -6.71 28.44 11.27
CA ALA A 59 -6.01 28.78 12.50
C ALA A 59 -4.98 29.92 12.32
N GLN A 60 -4.38 30.04 11.13
CA GLN A 60 -3.39 31.08 10.82
C GLN A 60 -4.02 32.41 10.36
N ASN A 61 -5.20 32.36 9.75
CA ASN A 61 -5.91 33.54 9.23
C ASN A 61 -7.09 33.94 10.12
N LEU A 62 -6.96 33.76 11.43
CA LEU A 62 -7.85 34.34 12.44
C LEU A 62 -7.59 35.84 12.60
#